data_AF-A0A2S2Q5F7-F1
#
_entry.id   AF-A0A2S2Q5F7-F1
#
_cell.length_a   1.000
_cell.length_b   1.000
_cell.length_c   1.000
_cell.angle_alpha   90.00
_cell.angle_beta   90.00
_cell.angle_gamma   90.00
#
_symmetry.space_group_name_H-M   'P 1'
#
loop_
_entity.id
_entity.type
_entity.pdbx_description
1 polymer ?
#
loop_
_entity_poly.entity_id
_entity_poly.type
_entity_poly.pdbx_seq_one_letter_code
_entity_poly.pdbx_strand_id
1 'polypeptide(L)'
;RNWFCFQRYHILVCCFWVSIFFFFFSKYSNDSDMKTKWSNSLQVFGRMRFPQNTNLHFFLQNRSVVHIPLDDISDIMLKLAPTIEDIFHKCFWRGIAYRCVDILRFQRTEEGFCYSFNSKTAKRNIKVDNIINPPFIGKEGELFPIRNNAAGERTGLKLVMYNMSNEFFPDDERRRGYNVMVHTPETFPDVSTGYKLHAAHDRIYRISVSVAQVKADDSLNRLSKHNRYCYMYGAKTMDDLPEFASENEDTCYSDCRLKTVYDKCNCTQYFFEPYKGLGTHCGIQHIPCLIVNDVIQRNPTAPIDEPGFFEWSIPVSMNCSCPSPCSFIEYTTELQHDVRSFINTKVLSTRYMVDVEVNYRELFATSYRRSMKYNTQDLLVSFGGVASLFLGCSLVSIVEIFYVIYKTSVELLQKHCCETCYMEESDSETPQHPFTN
;
A
#
# COMPACT_ATOMS: atom_id res chain seq x y z
N ARG A 1 22.83 4.07 26.21
CA ARG A 1 23.69 3.42 25.19
C ARG A 1 22.80 3.25 23.96
N ASN A 2 22.72 4.30 23.16
CA ASN A 2 21.49 4.63 22.42
C ASN A 2 21.57 4.11 20.99
N TRP A 3 20.73 3.12 20.70
CA TRP A 3 20.46 2.64 19.36
C TRP A 3 19.40 3.52 18.72
N PHE A 4 19.70 4.17 17.59
CA PHE A 4 18.71 4.88 16.78
C PHE A 4 18.71 4.29 15.37
N CYS A 5 17.56 3.74 14.96
CA CYS A 5 17.32 3.17 13.64
C CYS A 5 16.36 4.10 12.89
N PHE A 6 16.70 4.52 11.66
CA PHE A 6 15.82 5.30 10.77
C PHE A 6 15.93 4.81 9.32
N GLN A 7 14.77 4.60 8.67
CA GLN A 7 14.58 3.91 7.38
C GLN A 7 14.03 4.88 6.31
N ARG A 8 14.36 4.62 5.03
CA ARG A 8 14.68 5.62 3.99
C ARG A 8 14.07 5.22 2.61
N TYR A 9 14.00 6.16 1.64
CA TYR A 9 12.97 6.31 0.59
C TYR A 9 13.36 5.88 -0.85
N HIS A 10 12.36 5.77 -1.75
CA HIS A 10 12.44 5.24 -3.13
C HIS A 10 11.78 6.15 -4.17
N ILE A 11 12.28 6.11 -5.42
CA ILE A 11 11.78 6.91 -6.54
C ILE A 11 11.57 6.01 -7.76
N LEU A 12 10.42 6.14 -8.40
CA LEU A 12 10.04 5.42 -9.63
C LEU A 12 9.90 6.41 -10.79
N VAL A 13 10.38 6.04 -11.99
CA VAL A 13 10.20 6.82 -13.22
C VAL A 13 9.58 5.95 -14.31
N CYS A 14 8.47 6.41 -14.89
CA CYS A 14 7.80 5.75 -16.02
C CYS A 14 7.92 6.60 -17.29
N CYS A 15 8.33 5.98 -18.40
CA CYS A 15 8.30 6.61 -19.72
C CYS A 15 8.14 5.60 -20.85
N PHE A 16 7.42 6.00 -21.89
CA PHE A 16 6.91 5.14 -22.95
C PHE A 16 7.55 5.50 -24.31
N TRP A 17 8.05 4.45 -24.99
CA TRP A 17 8.44 4.29 -26.41
C TRP A 17 9.69 5.04 -26.92
N VAL A 18 10.61 4.30 -27.57
CA VAL A 18 11.63 4.75 -28.57
C VAL A 18 11.87 3.61 -29.58
N SER A 19 11.86 2.36 -29.11
CA SER A 19 12.23 1.18 -29.90
C SER A 19 11.24 0.75 -31.01
N ILE A 20 10.08 1.41 -31.13
CA ILE A 20 9.06 1.13 -32.16
C ILE A 20 9.59 1.32 -33.57
N PHE A 21 10.25 2.46 -33.80
CA PHE A 21 10.43 2.98 -35.15
C PHE A 21 11.43 2.13 -35.95
N PHE A 22 12.48 1.66 -35.29
CA PHE A 22 13.48 0.81 -35.91
C PHE A 22 13.04 -0.65 -36.00
N PHE A 23 12.38 -1.21 -34.99
CA PHE A 23 12.12 -2.65 -34.94
C PHE A 23 10.93 -3.09 -35.80
N PHE A 24 9.80 -2.38 -35.75
CA PHE A 24 8.57 -2.78 -36.45
C PHE A 24 8.33 -2.02 -37.75
N PHE A 25 8.59 -0.71 -37.78
CA PHE A 25 8.35 0.07 -39.00
C PHE A 25 9.39 -0.14 -40.10
N SER A 26 10.57 -0.68 -39.77
CA SER A 26 11.50 -1.20 -40.78
C SER A 26 10.97 -2.47 -41.45
N LYS A 27 10.35 -3.38 -40.68
CA LYS A 27 9.81 -4.66 -41.20
C LYS A 27 8.62 -4.49 -42.14
N TYR A 28 7.80 -3.46 -41.91
CA TYR A 28 6.63 -3.14 -42.73
C TYR A 28 6.78 -1.81 -43.48
N SER A 29 8.01 -1.41 -43.84
CA SER A 29 8.25 -0.09 -44.44
C SER A 29 7.45 0.17 -45.72
N ASN A 30 7.09 -0.89 -46.45
CA ASN A 30 6.38 -0.83 -47.73
C ASN A 30 4.85 -1.00 -47.61
N ASP A 31 4.31 -1.26 -46.42
CA ASP A 31 2.87 -1.44 -46.20
C ASP A 31 2.35 -0.36 -45.23
N SER A 32 1.83 0.73 -45.80
CA SER A 32 1.29 1.86 -45.04
C SER A 32 0.04 1.50 -44.22
N ASP A 33 -0.75 0.53 -44.66
CA ASP A 33 -1.95 0.09 -43.94
C ASP A 33 -1.54 -0.69 -42.68
N MET A 34 -0.62 -1.65 -42.81
CA MET A 34 -0.08 -2.38 -41.65
C MET A 34 0.64 -1.45 -40.69
N LYS A 35 1.39 -0.46 -41.20
CA LYS A 35 2.00 0.59 -40.38
C LYS A 35 0.97 1.30 -39.50
N THR A 36 -0.16 1.67 -40.09
CA THR A 36 -1.25 2.37 -39.41
C THR A 36 -1.94 1.49 -38.37
N LYS A 37 -2.25 0.23 -38.72
CA LYS A 37 -2.85 -0.75 -37.81
C LYS A 37 -1.97 -1.01 -36.58
N TRP A 38 -0.67 -1.18 -36.77
CA TRP A 38 0.28 -1.35 -35.68
C TRP A 38 0.37 -0.09 -34.81
N SER A 39 0.50 1.10 -35.42
CA SER A 39 0.50 2.37 -34.69
C SER A 39 -0.73 2.50 -33.78
N ASN A 40 -1.92 2.23 -34.31
CA ASN A 40 -3.17 2.26 -33.54
C ASN A 40 -3.17 1.24 -32.40
N SER A 41 -2.72 0.01 -32.65
CA SER A 41 -2.67 -1.06 -31.64
C SER A 41 -1.73 -0.71 -30.48
N LEU A 42 -0.54 -0.21 -30.79
CA LEU A 42 0.48 0.16 -29.81
C LEU A 42 0.01 1.38 -29.00
N GLN A 43 -0.66 2.32 -29.67
CA GLN A 43 -1.32 3.45 -29.03
C GLN A 43 -2.45 3.04 -28.07
N VAL A 44 -3.17 1.96 -28.36
CA VAL A 44 -4.17 1.38 -27.45
C VAL A 44 -3.49 0.79 -26.22
N PHE A 45 -2.46 -0.06 -26.39
CA PHE A 45 -1.73 -0.65 -25.25
C PHE A 45 -1.02 0.41 -24.40
N GLY A 46 -0.48 1.46 -25.02
CA GLY A 46 0.12 2.59 -24.29
C GLY A 46 -0.90 3.45 -23.52
N ARG A 47 -2.20 3.35 -23.84
CA ARG A 47 -3.30 4.04 -23.16
C ARG A 47 -4.09 3.13 -22.20
N MET A 48 -3.86 1.81 -22.24
CA MET A 48 -4.48 0.84 -21.34
C MET A 48 -3.89 1.01 -19.94
N ARG A 49 -4.64 1.71 -19.08
CA ARG A 49 -4.30 1.93 -17.67
C ARG A 49 -5.55 2.28 -16.87
N PHE A 50 -5.62 1.79 -15.65
CA PHE A 50 -6.60 2.28 -14.68
C PHE A 50 -6.22 3.71 -14.27
N PRO A 51 -7.17 4.65 -14.03
CA PRO A 51 -8.64 4.55 -14.19
C PRO A 51 -9.15 5.10 -15.54
N GLN A 52 -8.34 5.02 -16.60
CA GLN A 52 -8.55 5.75 -17.86
C GLN A 52 -8.95 4.85 -19.04
N ASN A 53 -9.29 3.58 -18.82
CA ASN A 53 -9.64 2.67 -19.91
C ASN A 53 -10.88 3.16 -20.69
N THR A 54 -11.78 3.91 -20.04
CA THR A 54 -12.95 4.54 -20.68
C THR A 54 -12.58 5.37 -21.93
N ASN A 55 -11.43 6.03 -21.94
CA ASN A 55 -10.98 6.85 -23.08
C ASN A 55 -10.63 6.00 -24.32
N LEU A 56 -10.34 4.71 -24.15
CA LEU A 56 -10.01 3.81 -25.26
C LEU A 56 -11.19 3.57 -26.18
N HIS A 57 -12.43 3.64 -25.67
CA HIS A 57 -13.62 3.48 -26.48
C HIS A 57 -13.67 4.51 -27.62
N PHE A 58 -13.47 5.80 -27.29
CA PHE A 58 -13.44 6.88 -28.28
C PHE A 58 -12.26 6.76 -29.24
N PHE A 59 -11.12 6.29 -28.74
CA PHE A 59 -9.94 6.07 -29.59
C PHE A 59 -10.17 4.98 -30.64
N LEU A 60 -10.88 3.91 -30.28
CA LEU A 60 -11.09 2.74 -31.15
C LEU A 60 -12.19 2.92 -32.20
N GLN A 61 -13.15 3.82 -32.00
CA GLN A 61 -14.40 3.89 -32.76
C GLN A 61 -14.28 3.96 -34.29
N ASN A 62 -13.12 4.33 -34.85
CA ASN A 62 -12.88 4.38 -36.30
C ASN A 62 -11.44 3.98 -36.69
N ARG A 63 -10.78 3.12 -35.90
CA ARG A 63 -9.38 2.74 -36.12
C ARG A 63 -9.23 1.25 -36.31
N SER A 64 -8.52 0.86 -37.36
CA SER A 64 -8.11 -0.53 -37.58
C SER A 64 -6.93 -0.89 -36.66
N VAL A 65 -6.94 -2.12 -36.14
CA VAL A 65 -5.93 -2.65 -35.21
C VAL A 65 -5.45 -4.02 -35.68
N VAL A 66 -4.30 -4.45 -35.17
CA VAL A 66 -3.72 -5.78 -35.39
C VAL A 66 -4.13 -6.69 -34.25
N HIS A 67 -4.45 -7.94 -34.58
CA HIS A 67 -4.62 -8.98 -33.59
C HIS A 67 -3.24 -9.49 -33.14
N ILE A 68 -2.85 -9.20 -31.90
CA ILE A 68 -1.63 -9.71 -31.28
C ILE A 68 -2.00 -10.92 -30.41
N PRO A 69 -1.32 -12.07 -30.55
CA PRO A 69 -1.51 -13.20 -29.64
C PRO A 69 -1.34 -12.77 -28.18
N LEU A 70 -2.24 -13.21 -27.30
CA LEU A 70 -2.32 -12.70 -25.93
C LEU A 70 -1.05 -12.97 -25.12
N ASP A 71 -0.42 -14.11 -25.34
CA ASP A 71 0.80 -14.52 -24.63
C ASP A 71 2.01 -13.67 -25.02
N ASP A 72 2.03 -13.14 -26.25
CA ASP A 72 3.15 -12.34 -26.75
C ASP A 72 3.08 -10.86 -26.34
N ILE A 73 1.94 -10.39 -25.83
CA ILE A 73 1.71 -8.94 -25.61
C ILE A 73 2.73 -8.37 -24.62
N SER A 74 2.93 -9.00 -23.46
CA SER A 74 3.86 -8.48 -22.45
C SER A 74 5.29 -8.42 -22.98
N ASP A 75 5.74 -9.47 -23.68
CA ASP A 75 7.08 -9.55 -24.25
C ASP A 75 7.31 -8.54 -25.36
N ILE A 76 6.33 -8.35 -26.25
CA ILE A 76 6.38 -7.33 -27.31
C ILE A 76 6.45 -5.94 -26.67
N MET A 77 5.55 -5.65 -25.73
CA MET A 77 5.52 -4.35 -25.05
C MET A 77 6.79 -4.09 -24.25
N LEU A 78 7.38 -5.13 -23.63
CA LEU A 78 8.62 -5.03 -22.87
C LEU A 78 9.81 -4.75 -23.78
N LYS A 79 9.89 -5.40 -24.94
CA LYS A 79 10.93 -5.12 -25.95
C LYS A 79 10.84 -3.70 -26.53
N LEU A 80 9.65 -3.13 -26.54
CA LEU A 80 9.41 -1.79 -27.06
C LEU A 80 9.52 -0.69 -26.01
N ALA A 81 9.55 -1.06 -24.73
CA ALA A 81 9.79 -0.15 -23.63
C ALA A 81 11.20 0.45 -23.73
N PRO A 82 11.40 1.73 -23.38
CA PRO A 82 12.73 2.33 -23.35
C PRO A 82 13.63 1.65 -22.31
N THR A 83 14.90 1.48 -22.66
CA THR A 83 15.93 0.98 -21.74
C THR A 83 16.33 2.05 -20.72
N ILE A 84 17.13 1.68 -19.72
CA ILE A 84 17.65 2.63 -18.73
C ILE A 84 18.48 3.71 -19.44
N GLU A 85 19.28 3.30 -20.43
CA GLU A 85 20.17 4.16 -21.19
C GLU A 85 19.41 5.12 -22.11
N ASP A 86 18.22 4.73 -22.60
CA ASP A 86 17.35 5.59 -23.40
C ASP A 86 16.74 6.72 -22.56
N ILE A 87 16.44 6.45 -21.29
CA ILE A 87 15.77 7.41 -20.39
C ILE A 87 16.78 8.26 -19.63
N PHE A 88 17.78 7.64 -19.00
CA PHE A 88 18.61 8.27 -18.00
C PHE A 88 19.99 8.62 -18.57
N HIS A 89 20.29 9.92 -18.63
CA HIS A 89 21.58 10.44 -19.04
C HIS A 89 22.62 10.39 -17.92
N LYS A 90 22.26 10.84 -16.71
CA LYS A 90 23.16 10.83 -15.54
C LYS A 90 22.40 10.56 -14.26
N CYS A 91 23.00 9.74 -13.39
CA CYS A 91 22.44 9.42 -12.09
C CYS A 91 23.44 9.73 -10.98
N PHE A 92 22.97 10.32 -9.91
CA PHE A 92 23.78 10.67 -8.75
C PHE A 92 23.09 10.22 -7.47
N TRP A 93 23.87 9.69 -6.54
CA TRP A 93 23.43 9.40 -5.19
C TRP A 93 24.38 10.09 -4.21
N ARG A 94 23.84 10.97 -3.35
CA ARG A 94 24.63 11.75 -2.37
C ARG A 94 25.77 12.54 -3.03
N GLY A 95 25.49 13.11 -4.20
CA GLY A 95 26.45 13.88 -5.01
C GLY A 95 27.48 13.06 -5.79
N ILE A 96 27.55 11.74 -5.60
CA ILE A 96 28.46 10.86 -6.34
C ILE A 96 27.75 10.36 -7.61
N ALA A 97 28.44 10.44 -8.75
CA ALA A 97 27.93 9.92 -10.02
C ALA A 97 28.03 8.40 -10.08
N TYR A 98 26.96 7.75 -10.54
CA TYR A 98 26.88 6.32 -10.80
C TYR A 98 26.36 6.08 -12.23
N ARG A 99 26.64 4.91 -12.80
CA ARG A 99 25.89 4.48 -13.99
C ARG A 99 24.46 4.20 -13.55
N CYS A 100 23.50 4.63 -14.34
CA CYS A 100 22.08 4.50 -13.96
C CYS A 100 21.65 3.04 -13.79
N VAL A 101 22.19 2.14 -14.63
CA VAL A 101 21.99 0.68 -14.52
C VAL A 101 22.49 0.07 -13.22
N ASP A 102 23.41 0.76 -12.53
CA ASP A 102 24.01 0.24 -11.30
C ASP A 102 23.11 0.48 -10.08
N ILE A 103 22.20 1.46 -10.14
CA ILE A 103 21.41 1.88 -8.97
C ILE A 103 19.90 1.85 -9.21
N LEU A 104 19.46 1.73 -10.46
CA LEU A 104 18.05 1.62 -10.84
C LEU A 104 17.72 0.17 -11.22
N ARG A 105 16.49 -0.25 -10.93
CA ARG A 105 15.97 -1.59 -11.24
C ARG A 105 14.62 -1.49 -11.92
N PHE A 106 14.38 -2.40 -12.86
CA PHE A 106 13.10 -2.54 -13.52
C PHE A 106 11.94 -2.81 -12.53
N GLN A 107 10.83 -2.13 -12.73
CA GLN A 107 9.63 -2.20 -11.89
C GLN A 107 8.38 -2.28 -12.79
N ARG A 108 7.52 -3.26 -12.50
CA ARG A 108 6.17 -3.33 -13.07
C ARG A 108 5.23 -2.47 -12.24
N THR A 109 4.32 -1.73 -12.88
CA THR A 109 3.43 -0.74 -12.26
C THR A 109 2.11 -0.64 -13.02
N GLU A 110 1.10 0.00 -12.43
CA GLU A 110 -0.15 0.31 -13.12
C GLU A 110 -0.01 1.39 -14.21
N GLU A 111 1.12 2.10 -14.26
CA GLU A 111 1.52 3.00 -15.36
C GLU A 111 2.36 2.28 -16.43
N GLY A 112 2.57 0.97 -16.32
CA GLY A 112 3.36 0.18 -17.25
C GLY A 112 4.74 -0.21 -16.72
N PHE A 113 5.72 -0.25 -17.61
CA PHE A 113 7.10 -0.65 -17.33
C PHE A 113 7.95 0.57 -16.93
N CYS A 114 8.53 0.53 -15.73
CA CYS A 114 9.18 1.66 -15.10
C CYS A 114 10.51 1.26 -14.46
N TYR A 115 11.25 2.24 -13.94
CA TYR A 115 12.51 2.01 -13.22
C TYR A 115 12.45 2.63 -11.83
N SER A 116 12.88 1.85 -10.84
CA SER A 116 12.85 2.21 -9.43
C SER A 116 14.24 2.26 -8.85
N PHE A 117 14.48 3.23 -7.99
CA PHE A 117 15.64 3.28 -7.14
C PHE A 117 15.32 2.61 -5.81
N ASN A 118 16.18 1.70 -5.36
CA ASN A 118 16.21 1.17 -3.99
C ASN A 118 14.99 0.24 -3.62
N SER A 119 13.96 0.09 -4.47
CA SER A 119 12.68 -0.58 -4.13
C SER A 119 12.82 -2.09 -3.82
N LYS A 120 12.09 -2.60 -2.81
CA LYS A 120 12.05 -4.05 -2.52
C LYS A 120 11.12 -4.83 -3.45
N THR A 121 10.10 -4.16 -3.99
CA THR A 121 9.07 -4.74 -4.89
C THR A 121 9.52 -4.80 -6.36
N ALA A 122 10.69 -4.24 -6.67
CA ALA A 122 11.26 -4.23 -8.02
C ALA A 122 11.78 -5.61 -8.45
N LYS A 123 11.65 -5.92 -9.74
CA LYS A 123 12.01 -7.24 -10.28
C LYS A 123 13.52 -7.44 -10.24
N ARG A 124 13.97 -8.35 -9.40
CA ARG A 124 15.39 -8.73 -9.34
C ARG A 124 15.77 -9.64 -10.48
N ASN A 125 16.94 -9.41 -11.03
CA ASN A 125 17.57 -10.33 -11.96
C ASN A 125 19.02 -10.53 -11.54
N ILE A 126 19.31 -11.63 -10.84
CA ILE A 126 20.64 -11.94 -10.28
C ILE A 126 21.74 -11.91 -11.35
N LYS A 127 21.40 -12.16 -12.63
CA LYS A 127 22.37 -12.15 -13.73
C LYS A 127 22.74 -10.74 -14.22
N VAL A 128 21.88 -9.76 -13.97
CA VAL A 128 21.99 -8.39 -14.51
C VAL A 128 22.23 -7.37 -13.39
N ASP A 129 21.67 -7.61 -12.22
CA ASP A 129 21.77 -6.71 -11.07
C ASP A 129 23.22 -6.68 -10.55
N ASN A 130 23.80 -5.49 -10.54
CA ASN A 130 25.12 -5.28 -9.96
C ASN A 130 25.09 -5.42 -8.43
N ILE A 131 26.22 -5.80 -7.85
CA ILE A 131 26.40 -5.92 -6.38
C ILE A 131 26.02 -4.62 -5.66
N ILE A 132 26.18 -3.47 -6.33
CA ILE A 132 25.89 -2.14 -5.80
C ILE A 132 24.41 -1.70 -5.95
N ASN A 133 23.56 -2.50 -6.61
CA ASN A 133 22.18 -2.14 -6.92
C ASN A 133 21.26 -2.33 -5.70
N PRO A 134 20.72 -1.25 -5.12
CA PRO A 134 19.95 -1.32 -3.88
C PRO A 134 18.52 -1.85 -4.12
N PRO A 135 17.86 -2.52 -3.15
CA PRO A 135 18.36 -2.82 -1.81
C PRO A 135 19.32 -4.02 -1.82
N PHE A 136 20.26 -4.04 -0.87
CA PHE A 136 21.24 -5.13 -0.74
C PHE A 136 20.63 -6.38 -0.15
N ILE A 137 21.13 -7.55 -0.55
CA ILE A 137 20.71 -8.84 -0.01
C ILE A 137 21.60 -9.17 1.20
N GLY A 138 21.01 -9.34 2.37
CA GLY A 138 21.70 -9.81 3.56
C GLY A 138 21.89 -11.33 3.57
N LYS A 139 22.52 -11.84 4.63
CA LYS A 139 22.90 -13.26 4.74
C LYS A 139 21.70 -14.22 4.70
N GLU A 140 20.52 -13.77 5.13
CA GLU A 140 19.29 -14.56 5.19
C GLU A 140 18.31 -14.26 4.04
N GLY A 141 18.77 -13.56 2.99
CA GLY A 141 17.90 -13.16 1.87
C GLY A 141 17.08 -11.90 2.13
N GLU A 142 17.15 -11.33 3.34
CA GLU A 142 16.52 -10.07 3.69
C GLU A 142 17.07 -8.91 2.85
N LEU A 143 16.20 -7.95 2.54
CA LEU A 143 16.51 -6.84 1.67
C LEU A 143 16.74 -5.58 2.49
N PHE A 144 17.89 -4.97 2.30
CA PHE A 144 18.34 -3.78 3.02
C PHE A 144 18.41 -2.57 2.09
N PRO A 145 17.38 -1.71 2.10
CA PRO A 145 17.41 -0.44 1.40
C PRO A 145 18.58 0.41 1.83
N ILE A 146 19.22 1.06 0.86
CA ILE A 146 20.27 2.01 1.14
C ILE A 146 19.71 3.27 1.76
N ARG A 147 20.61 3.93 2.47
CA ARG A 147 20.24 4.87 3.48
C ARG A 147 21.03 6.18 3.24
N ASN A 148 20.39 7.36 3.15
CA ASN A 148 20.98 8.72 3.21
C ASN A 148 21.12 9.33 4.63
N ASN A 149 22.33 9.76 5.01
CA ASN A 149 22.66 10.33 6.32
C ASN A 149 22.65 11.86 6.38
N ALA A 150 22.22 12.53 5.31
CA ALA A 150 22.16 13.98 5.19
C ALA A 150 20.76 14.41 4.72
N ALA A 151 20.37 15.65 4.98
CA ALA A 151 19.14 16.26 4.47
C ALA A 151 19.48 17.58 3.78
N GLY A 152 18.60 18.00 2.86
CA GLY A 152 18.79 19.18 2.02
C GLY A 152 19.32 18.86 0.61
N GLU A 153 19.58 19.92 -0.15
CA GLU A 153 19.98 19.82 -1.56
C GLU A 153 21.24 18.98 -1.76
N ARG A 154 21.30 18.26 -2.88
CA ARG A 154 22.38 17.38 -3.36
C ARG A 154 22.69 16.19 -2.45
N THR A 155 21.94 16.00 -1.37
CA THR A 155 22.17 14.90 -0.43
C THR A 155 21.46 13.61 -0.85
N GLY A 156 20.42 13.69 -1.68
CA GLY A 156 19.61 12.53 -2.07
C GLY A 156 19.92 11.96 -3.46
N LEU A 157 18.88 11.47 -4.13
CA LEU A 157 18.96 10.95 -5.49
C LEU A 157 18.76 12.10 -6.48
N LYS A 158 19.65 12.21 -7.47
CA LYS A 158 19.47 13.13 -8.59
C LYS A 158 19.54 12.36 -9.90
N LEU A 159 18.55 12.58 -10.77
CA LEU A 159 18.43 11.96 -12.07
C LEU A 159 18.34 13.05 -13.14
N VAL A 160 19.16 12.90 -14.18
CA VAL A 160 19.13 13.71 -15.39
C VAL A 160 18.62 12.82 -16.50
N MET A 161 17.43 13.12 -17.03
CA MET A 161 16.74 12.28 -18.01
C MET A 161 16.66 12.99 -19.36
N TYR A 162 16.70 12.22 -20.44
CA TYR A 162 16.51 12.75 -21.79
C TYR A 162 15.08 13.25 -21.98
N ASN A 163 14.88 14.23 -22.87
CA ASN A 163 13.53 14.64 -23.24
C ASN A 163 12.95 13.71 -24.29
N MET A 164 11.95 12.95 -23.89
CA MET A 164 11.26 11.95 -24.73
C MET A 164 10.06 12.54 -25.46
N SER A 165 9.89 13.87 -25.48
CA SER A 165 8.70 14.50 -26.07
C SER A 165 8.51 14.21 -27.56
N ASN A 166 9.58 13.88 -28.29
CA ASN A 166 9.52 13.54 -29.71
C ASN A 166 9.28 12.05 -29.99
N GLU A 167 9.27 11.23 -28.94
CA GLU A 167 9.12 9.78 -29.04
C GLU A 167 7.65 9.33 -28.92
N PHE A 168 6.77 10.26 -28.56
CA PHE A 168 5.32 10.06 -28.59
C PHE A 168 4.81 10.02 -30.03
N PHE A 169 3.74 9.27 -30.26
CA PHE A 169 3.05 9.30 -31.56
C PHE A 169 2.61 10.74 -31.88
N PRO A 170 2.66 11.18 -33.15
CA PRO A 170 2.28 12.54 -33.53
C PRO A 170 0.87 12.94 -33.05
N ASP A 171 -0.08 12.00 -33.06
CA ASP A 171 -1.47 12.19 -32.64
C ASP A 171 -1.72 11.84 -31.16
N ASP A 172 -0.66 11.71 -30.36
CA ASP A 172 -0.78 11.46 -28.92
C ASP A 172 -0.94 12.78 -28.16
N GLU A 173 -2.18 13.08 -27.80
CA GLU A 173 -2.57 14.29 -27.05
C GLU A 173 -2.26 14.20 -25.54
N ARG A 174 -1.71 13.07 -25.06
CA ARG A 174 -1.38 12.93 -23.63
C ARG A 174 -0.30 13.93 -23.22
N ARG A 175 -0.39 14.37 -21.96
CA ARG A 175 0.65 15.22 -21.35
C ARG A 175 1.99 14.51 -21.40
N ARG A 176 2.95 15.11 -22.13
CA ARG A 176 4.31 14.59 -22.29
C ARG A 176 5.13 14.79 -21.02
N GLY A 177 6.05 13.87 -20.75
CA GLY A 177 6.94 13.90 -19.59
C GLY A 177 6.92 12.62 -18.77
N TYR A 178 7.69 12.62 -17.70
CA TYR A 178 7.89 11.50 -16.79
C TYR A 178 6.90 11.54 -15.64
N ASN A 179 6.35 10.38 -15.26
CA ASN A 179 5.66 10.23 -13.99
C ASN A 179 6.70 9.80 -12.95
N VAL A 180 6.81 10.56 -11.85
CA VAL A 180 7.75 10.28 -10.76
C VAL A 180 7.00 10.08 -9.46
N MET A 181 7.15 8.90 -8.85
CA MET A 181 6.46 8.53 -7.60
C MET A 181 7.49 8.29 -6.49
N VAL A 182 7.18 8.72 -5.27
CA VAL A 182 8.04 8.52 -4.09
C VAL A 182 7.26 7.73 -3.05
N HIS A 183 7.80 6.56 -2.67
CA HIS A 183 7.11 5.61 -1.81
C HIS A 183 8.11 4.85 -0.90
N THR A 184 7.60 4.09 0.08
CA THR A 184 8.42 3.30 1.01
C THR A 184 9.01 2.06 0.32
N PRO A 185 10.13 1.50 0.82
CA PRO A 185 10.77 0.36 0.17
C PRO A 185 9.86 -0.85 0.00
N GLU A 186 8.98 -1.03 0.98
CA GLU A 186 8.09 -2.18 1.14
C GLU A 186 6.78 -2.00 0.36
N THR A 187 6.37 -0.78 0.00
CA THR A 187 5.14 -0.54 -0.75
C THR A 187 5.33 -0.73 -2.25
N PHE A 188 4.28 -1.22 -2.89
CA PHE A 188 4.13 -1.14 -4.33
C PHE A 188 3.83 0.32 -4.72
N PRO A 189 4.42 0.85 -5.81
CA PRO A 189 4.21 2.23 -6.22
C PRO A 189 2.76 2.49 -6.64
N ASP A 190 2.06 3.34 -5.88
CA ASP A 190 0.73 3.82 -6.25
C ASP A 190 0.83 5.02 -7.20
N VAL A 191 0.18 4.89 -8.36
CA VAL A 191 0.10 5.89 -9.42
C VAL A 191 -0.59 7.18 -8.98
N SER A 192 -1.42 7.12 -7.92
CA SER A 192 -2.10 8.29 -7.35
C SER A 192 -1.13 9.34 -6.79
N THR A 193 0.07 8.92 -6.38
CA THR A 193 1.11 9.77 -5.74
C THR A 193 2.11 10.37 -6.74
N GLY A 194 1.91 10.16 -8.04
CA GLY A 194 2.87 10.52 -9.08
C GLY A 194 2.87 12.01 -9.46
N TYR A 195 4.07 12.61 -9.52
CA TYR A 195 4.29 13.92 -10.12
C TYR A 195 4.62 13.82 -11.61
N LYS A 196 3.98 14.66 -12.44
CA LYS A 196 4.29 14.77 -13.87
C LYS A 196 5.41 15.79 -14.11
N LEU A 197 6.60 15.33 -14.50
CA LEU A 197 7.76 16.17 -14.78
C LEU A 197 7.98 16.28 -16.29
N HIS A 198 8.06 17.50 -16.83
CA HIS A 198 8.27 17.74 -18.25
C HIS A 198 9.64 18.37 -18.50
N ALA A 199 10.14 18.27 -19.73
CA ALA A 199 11.36 18.99 -20.09
C ALA A 199 11.09 20.49 -20.14
N ALA A 200 11.84 21.24 -19.36
CA ALA A 200 11.77 22.70 -19.30
C ALA A 200 13.18 23.27 -19.26
N HIS A 201 13.37 24.43 -19.90
CA HIS A 201 14.66 25.10 -19.90
C HIS A 201 15.02 25.54 -18.47
N ASP A 202 16.26 25.27 -18.07
CA ASP A 202 16.85 25.70 -16.80
C ASP A 202 16.01 25.41 -15.54
N ARG A 203 15.14 24.39 -15.58
CA ARG A 203 14.31 23.99 -14.46
C ARG A 203 14.85 22.72 -13.82
N ILE A 204 15.01 22.76 -12.50
CA ILE A 204 15.28 21.59 -11.67
C ILE A 204 14.03 21.31 -10.84
N TYR A 205 13.52 20.09 -10.93
CA TYR A 205 12.43 19.61 -10.10
C TYR A 205 13.01 19.08 -8.80
N ARG A 206 12.61 19.65 -7.67
CA ARG A 206 13.07 19.22 -6.34
C ARG A 206 11.90 18.65 -5.56
N ILE A 207 11.96 17.35 -5.27
CA ILE A 207 10.98 16.68 -4.43
C ILE A 207 11.58 16.58 -3.04
N SER A 208 11.08 17.43 -2.14
CA SER A 208 11.46 17.40 -0.73
C SER A 208 10.58 16.41 0.01
N VAL A 209 11.18 15.73 0.96
CA VAL A 209 10.63 14.53 1.56
C VAL A 209 10.68 14.63 3.08
N SER A 210 9.53 14.51 3.73
CA SER A 210 9.39 14.48 5.20
C SER A 210 8.87 13.13 5.67
N VAL A 211 9.40 12.68 6.81
CA VAL A 211 9.16 11.34 7.36
C VAL A 211 8.31 11.38 8.61
N ALA A 212 7.23 10.61 8.59
CA ALA A 212 6.46 10.26 9.78
C ALA A 212 6.51 8.74 9.98
N GLN A 213 6.60 8.30 11.23
CA GLN A 213 6.40 6.90 11.60
C GLN A 213 5.31 6.82 12.65
N VAL A 214 4.43 5.84 12.51
CA VAL A 214 3.46 5.46 13.52
C VAL A 214 3.92 4.15 14.12
N LYS A 215 4.10 4.12 15.45
CA LYS A 215 4.47 2.92 16.19
C LYS A 215 3.32 2.49 17.07
N ALA A 216 2.89 1.25 16.88
CA ALA A 216 1.94 0.58 17.75
C ALA A 216 2.58 0.30 19.11
N ASP A 217 1.83 0.59 20.17
CA ASP A 217 2.16 0.19 21.52
C ASP A 217 1.68 -1.24 21.81
N ASP A 218 2.38 -1.94 22.71
CA ASP A 218 2.00 -3.31 23.11
C ASP A 218 0.62 -3.38 23.78
N SER A 219 0.12 -2.28 24.34
CA SER A 219 -1.26 -2.20 24.84
C SER A 219 -2.30 -2.55 23.77
N LEU A 220 -2.01 -2.31 22.48
CA LEU A 220 -2.91 -2.66 21.39
C LEU A 220 -3.09 -4.18 21.26
N ASN A 221 -2.15 -5.03 21.70
CA ASN A 221 -2.32 -6.49 21.65
C ASN A 221 -3.51 -7.00 22.46
N ARG A 222 -3.99 -6.22 23.43
CA ARG A 222 -5.14 -6.59 24.28
C ARG A 222 -6.50 -6.42 23.59
N LEU A 223 -6.55 -5.75 22.44
CA LEU A 223 -7.76 -5.57 21.66
C LEU A 223 -7.88 -6.69 20.60
N SER A 224 -9.11 -7.12 20.31
CA SER A 224 -9.38 -8.05 19.20
C SER A 224 -9.05 -7.42 17.85
N LYS A 225 -8.80 -8.21 16.80
CA LYS A 225 -8.51 -7.69 15.44
C LYS A 225 -9.59 -6.71 14.95
N HIS A 226 -10.86 -7.03 15.19
CA HIS A 226 -12.00 -6.20 14.81
C HIS A 226 -12.00 -4.85 15.55
N ASN A 227 -11.77 -4.84 16.87
CA ASN A 227 -11.78 -3.60 17.66
C ASN A 227 -10.51 -2.74 17.45
N ARG A 228 -9.44 -3.32 16.88
CA ARG A 228 -8.19 -2.61 16.57
C ARG A 228 -8.24 -1.83 15.26
N TYR A 229 -9.04 -2.31 14.30
CA TYR A 229 -9.08 -1.80 12.92
C TYR A 229 -7.71 -1.78 12.21
N CYS A 230 -6.70 -2.48 12.74
CA CYS A 230 -5.37 -2.60 12.17
C CYS A 230 -4.73 -3.93 12.57
N TYR A 231 -3.77 -4.41 11.79
CA TYR A 231 -3.06 -5.67 12.07
C TYR A 231 -1.65 -5.41 12.62
N MET A 232 -1.10 -6.36 13.39
CA MET A 232 0.25 -6.27 13.97
C MET A 232 1.14 -7.36 13.36
N TYR A 233 2.36 -7.01 12.92
CA TYR A 233 3.32 -7.93 12.29
C TYR A 233 3.75 -9.14 13.15
N GLY A 234 3.51 -9.09 14.47
CA GLY A 234 3.90 -10.13 15.43
C GLY A 234 2.90 -11.27 15.64
N ALA A 235 1.68 -11.18 15.09
CA ALA A 235 0.69 -12.26 15.18
C ALA A 235 0.87 -13.23 14.00
N LYS A 236 2.02 -13.92 13.94
CA LYS A 236 2.32 -14.95 12.93
C LYS A 236 1.72 -16.29 13.34
N THR A 237 0.41 -16.44 13.20
CA THR A 237 -0.24 -17.75 13.03
C THR A 237 -0.63 -17.86 11.55
N MET A 238 -0.14 -18.90 10.88
CA MET A 238 -0.31 -19.13 9.44
C MET A 238 -1.77 -19.28 9.00
N ASP A 239 -2.70 -19.50 9.94
CA ASP A 239 -4.13 -19.65 9.69
C ASP A 239 -4.92 -18.30 9.71
N ASP A 240 -4.29 -17.18 10.08
CA ASP A 240 -4.97 -15.89 10.35
C ASP A 240 -4.69 -14.76 9.34
N LEU A 241 -3.85 -15.03 8.33
CA LEU A 241 -3.61 -14.09 7.23
C LEU A 241 -4.76 -14.23 6.24
N PRO A 242 -5.58 -13.18 6.00
CA PRO A 242 -6.37 -13.12 4.78
C PRO A 242 -5.46 -13.44 3.60
N GLU A 243 -6.00 -14.07 2.56
CA GLU A 243 -5.30 -14.36 1.28
C GLU A 243 -4.63 -13.11 0.65
N PHE A 244 -4.89 -11.91 1.22
CA PHE A 244 -4.45 -10.56 0.81
C PHE A 244 -3.68 -9.78 1.88
N ALA A 245 -3.11 -10.41 2.90
CA ALA A 245 -2.26 -9.70 3.86
C ALA A 245 -0.90 -9.35 3.24
N SER A 246 -0.91 -8.38 2.34
CA SER A 246 0.27 -7.63 1.96
C SER A 246 0.83 -6.88 3.19
N GLU A 247 2.16 -6.73 3.24
CA GLU A 247 2.87 -5.99 4.28
C GLU A 247 2.44 -4.51 4.37
N ASN A 248 1.72 -3.99 3.36
CA ASN A 248 1.21 -2.62 3.30
C ASN A 248 -0.17 -2.50 2.61
N GLU A 249 -0.90 -1.43 2.94
CA GLU A 249 -2.24 -1.14 2.42
C GLU A 249 -2.26 -0.89 0.91
N ASP A 250 -1.35 -0.07 0.38
CA ASP A 250 -1.29 0.27 -1.06
C ASP A 250 -1.12 -0.97 -1.95
N THR A 251 -0.17 -1.84 -1.57
CA THR A 251 0.08 -3.10 -2.26
C THR A 251 -1.15 -4.02 -2.21
N CYS A 252 -1.89 -4.06 -1.08
CA CYS A 252 -3.13 -4.82 -0.98
C CYS A 252 -4.18 -4.33 -1.99
N TYR A 253 -4.36 -3.02 -2.13
CA TYR A 253 -5.30 -2.46 -3.10
C TYR A 253 -4.85 -2.70 -4.55
N SER A 254 -3.57 -2.59 -4.86
CA SER A 254 -3.04 -2.94 -6.18
C SER A 254 -3.27 -4.41 -6.53
N ASP A 255 -3.00 -5.33 -5.61
CA ASP A 255 -3.27 -6.77 -5.79
C ASP A 255 -4.77 -7.04 -5.92
N CYS A 256 -5.61 -6.31 -5.19
CA CYS A 256 -7.06 -6.45 -5.29
C CYS A 256 -7.61 -5.95 -6.63
N ARG A 257 -7.07 -4.85 -7.17
CA ARG A 257 -7.41 -4.39 -8.53
C ARG A 257 -7.01 -5.42 -9.57
N LEU A 258 -5.80 -5.96 -9.47
CA LEU A 258 -5.30 -7.02 -10.35
C LEU A 258 -6.20 -8.26 -10.33
N LYS A 259 -6.58 -8.73 -9.13
CA LYS A 259 -7.51 -9.86 -8.95
C LYS A 259 -8.89 -9.54 -9.53
N THR A 260 -9.43 -8.35 -9.29
CA THR A 260 -10.76 -7.95 -9.80
C THR A 260 -10.79 -8.01 -11.32
N VAL A 261 -9.74 -7.52 -11.99
CA VAL A 261 -9.62 -7.61 -13.45
C VAL A 261 -9.59 -9.07 -13.91
N TYR A 262 -8.82 -9.91 -13.23
CA TYR A 262 -8.74 -11.34 -13.54
C TYR A 262 -10.10 -12.04 -13.36
N ASP A 263 -10.78 -11.83 -12.23
CA ASP A 263 -12.05 -12.48 -11.92
C ASP A 263 -13.19 -12.07 -12.87
N LYS A 264 -13.15 -10.83 -13.38
CA LYS A 264 -14.20 -10.27 -14.24
C LYS A 264 -13.91 -10.40 -15.73
N CYS A 265 -12.65 -10.27 -16.15
CA CYS A 265 -12.24 -10.27 -17.56
C CYS A 265 -11.41 -11.48 -17.98
N ASN A 266 -11.06 -12.38 -17.04
CA ASN A 266 -10.23 -13.57 -17.28
C ASN A 266 -8.89 -13.25 -17.97
N CYS A 267 -8.31 -12.10 -17.66
CA CYS A 267 -7.05 -11.65 -18.22
C CYS A 267 -6.28 -10.77 -17.23
N THR A 268 -4.99 -10.59 -17.45
CA THR A 268 -4.12 -9.71 -16.65
C THR A 268 -3.53 -8.61 -17.53
N GLN A 269 -3.46 -7.38 -17.04
CA GLN A 269 -2.84 -6.28 -17.81
C GLN A 269 -1.38 -6.64 -18.16
N TYR A 270 -0.94 -6.28 -19.38
CA TYR A 270 0.34 -6.76 -19.94
C TYR A 270 1.57 -6.34 -19.14
N PHE A 271 1.47 -5.28 -18.34
CA PHE A 271 2.56 -4.79 -17.52
C PHE A 271 2.75 -5.57 -16.22
N PHE A 272 1.77 -6.40 -15.84
CA PHE A 272 1.90 -7.36 -14.75
C PHE A 272 2.26 -8.75 -15.26
N GLU A 273 2.75 -9.61 -14.37
CA GLU A 273 2.84 -11.04 -14.67
C GLU A 273 1.44 -11.66 -14.57
N PRO A 274 1.13 -12.72 -15.35
CA PRO A 274 -0.18 -13.39 -15.28
C PRO A 274 -0.55 -13.75 -13.84
N TYR A 275 -1.77 -13.42 -13.43
CA TYR A 275 -2.21 -13.59 -12.05
C TYR A 275 -2.14 -15.08 -11.62
N LYS A 276 -1.45 -15.37 -10.51
CA LYS A 276 -1.14 -16.74 -10.04
C LYS A 276 -0.44 -17.62 -11.10
N GLY A 277 0.19 -17.04 -12.12
CA GLY A 277 0.78 -17.77 -13.25
C GLY A 277 -0.26 -18.44 -14.16
N LEU A 278 -1.54 -18.08 -14.00
CA LEU A 278 -2.68 -18.62 -14.74
C LEU A 278 -3.27 -17.54 -15.65
N GLY A 279 -3.73 -17.95 -16.82
CA GLY A 279 -4.37 -17.05 -17.79
C GLY A 279 -3.41 -16.27 -18.67
N THR A 280 -3.98 -15.38 -19.48
CA THR A 280 -3.29 -14.65 -20.55
C THR A 280 -3.34 -13.14 -20.32
N HIS A 281 -2.56 -12.37 -21.08
CA HIS A 281 -2.65 -10.90 -20.98
C HIS A 281 -3.93 -10.33 -21.62
N CYS A 282 -4.38 -9.18 -21.13
CA CYS A 282 -5.50 -8.47 -21.71
C CYS A 282 -5.11 -7.84 -23.07
N GLY A 283 -5.63 -8.42 -24.16
CA GLY A 283 -5.60 -7.83 -25.50
C GLY A 283 -6.64 -6.74 -25.75
N ILE A 284 -6.63 -6.20 -26.97
CA ILE A 284 -7.57 -5.14 -27.42
C ILE A 284 -9.03 -5.61 -27.33
N GLN A 285 -9.28 -6.90 -27.55
CA GLN A 285 -10.61 -7.50 -27.43
C GLN A 285 -11.21 -7.43 -26.02
N HIS A 286 -10.38 -7.27 -24.97
CA HIS A 286 -10.84 -7.18 -23.58
C HIS A 286 -11.17 -5.75 -23.15
N ILE A 287 -10.95 -4.74 -23.99
CA ILE A 287 -11.18 -3.33 -23.64
C ILE A 287 -12.61 -3.04 -23.18
N PRO A 288 -13.68 -3.57 -23.82
CA PRO A 288 -15.03 -3.38 -23.31
C PRO A 288 -15.20 -3.86 -21.85
N CYS A 289 -14.58 -4.97 -21.48
CA CYS A 289 -14.59 -5.47 -20.10
C CYS A 289 -13.80 -4.57 -19.16
N LEU A 290 -12.60 -4.11 -19.57
CA LEU A 290 -11.78 -3.21 -18.76
C LEU A 290 -12.49 -1.88 -18.46
N ILE A 291 -13.25 -1.35 -19.42
CA ILE A 291 -14.04 -0.11 -19.24
C ILE A 291 -15.11 -0.28 -18.17
N VAL A 292 -15.87 -1.39 -18.18
CA VAL A 292 -16.89 -1.66 -17.15
C VAL A 292 -16.24 -1.79 -15.77
N ASN A 293 -15.05 -2.38 -15.71
CA ASN A 293 -14.32 -2.56 -14.46
C ASN A 293 -13.63 -1.28 -13.95
N ASP A 294 -13.50 -0.21 -14.74
CA ASP A 294 -12.92 1.07 -14.26
C ASP A 294 -13.70 1.62 -13.07
N VAL A 295 -15.04 1.50 -13.07
CA VAL A 295 -15.87 2.01 -11.97
C VAL A 295 -15.75 1.13 -10.73
N ILE A 296 -15.72 -0.19 -10.93
CA ILE A 296 -15.56 -1.16 -9.83
C ILE A 296 -14.22 -0.92 -9.13
N GLN A 297 -13.13 -0.80 -9.89
CA GLN A 297 -11.78 -0.63 -9.36
C GLN A 297 -11.53 0.69 -8.61
N ARG A 298 -12.44 1.68 -8.72
CA ARG A 298 -12.35 2.95 -7.97
C ARG A 298 -12.80 2.84 -6.53
N ASN A 299 -13.66 1.87 -6.21
CA ASN A 299 -14.31 1.80 -4.90
C ASN A 299 -14.03 0.44 -4.25
N PRO A 300 -13.33 0.37 -3.10
CA PRO A 300 -13.36 -0.83 -2.27
C PRO A 300 -14.71 -0.99 -1.56
N THR A 301 -15.02 -2.18 -1.06
CA THR A 301 -16.24 -2.43 -0.29
C THR A 301 -16.28 -1.55 0.95
N ALA A 302 -17.39 -0.83 1.13
CA ALA A 302 -17.59 0.02 2.29
C ALA A 302 -17.75 -0.78 3.59
N PRO A 303 -17.24 -0.29 4.74
CA PRO A 303 -17.55 -0.86 6.03
C PRO A 303 -19.06 -0.77 6.32
N ILE A 304 -19.66 -1.86 6.80
CA ILE A 304 -21.11 -1.94 7.12
C ILE A 304 -21.45 -1.08 8.34
N ASP A 305 -20.52 -0.98 9.29
CA ASP A 305 -20.74 -0.38 10.61
C ASP A 305 -20.37 1.11 10.69
N GLU A 306 -19.93 1.72 9.59
CA GLU A 306 -19.54 3.13 9.57
C GLU A 306 -20.65 4.02 8.98
N PRO A 307 -21.12 5.04 9.73
CA PRO A 307 -22.11 5.97 9.21
C PRO A 307 -21.52 6.77 8.04
N GLY A 308 -22.29 6.94 6.97
CA GLY A 308 -21.91 7.73 5.79
C GLY A 308 -21.80 6.92 4.49
N PHE A 309 -21.80 5.58 4.57
CA PHE A 309 -21.82 4.70 3.40
C PHE A 309 -23.23 4.19 3.08
N PHE A 310 -24.02 5.04 2.43
CA PHE A 310 -25.32 4.60 1.92
C PHE A 310 -25.15 3.66 0.73
N GLU A 311 -25.95 2.60 0.63
CA GLU A 311 -25.85 1.62 -0.46
C GLU A 311 -25.97 2.25 -1.86
N TRP A 312 -26.80 3.29 -2.01
CA TRP A 312 -26.94 4.03 -3.27
C TRP A 312 -25.71 4.85 -3.66
N SER A 313 -24.84 5.23 -2.70
CA SER A 313 -23.66 6.05 -3.00
C SER A 313 -22.48 5.21 -3.52
N ILE A 314 -22.48 3.90 -3.24
CA ILE A 314 -21.47 2.94 -3.73
C ILE A 314 -22.21 1.70 -4.27
N PRO A 315 -22.86 1.80 -5.45
CA PRO A 315 -23.63 0.70 -6.01
C PRO A 315 -22.76 -0.46 -6.49
N VAL A 316 -21.47 -0.20 -6.75
CA VAL A 316 -20.50 -1.20 -7.18
C VAL A 316 -19.17 -0.97 -6.47
N SER A 317 -18.54 -2.06 -6.02
CA SER A 317 -17.25 -2.03 -5.35
C SER A 317 -16.45 -3.31 -5.62
N MET A 318 -15.13 -3.21 -5.47
CA MET A 318 -14.26 -4.38 -5.39
C MET A 318 -14.44 -5.05 -4.03
N ASN A 319 -14.52 -6.38 -4.03
CA ASN A 319 -14.50 -7.18 -2.80
C ASN A 319 -13.07 -7.25 -2.23
N CYS A 320 -12.65 -6.19 -1.55
CA CYS A 320 -11.34 -6.07 -0.92
C CYS A 320 -11.48 -5.80 0.57
N SER A 321 -10.71 -6.51 1.39
CA SER A 321 -10.49 -6.15 2.80
C SER A 321 -8.99 -5.92 3.01
N CYS A 322 -8.60 -4.63 3.00
CA CYS A 322 -7.22 -4.19 3.12
C CYS A 322 -7.03 -3.40 4.42
N PRO A 323 -7.00 -4.05 5.60
CA PRO A 323 -6.73 -3.36 6.86
C PRO A 323 -5.30 -2.82 6.86
N SER A 324 -5.08 -1.62 7.40
CA SER A 324 -3.75 -1.04 7.55
C SER A 324 -2.97 -1.69 8.69
N PRO A 325 -1.63 -1.73 8.61
CA PRO A 325 -0.81 -2.16 9.74
C PRO A 325 -0.88 -1.13 10.89
N CYS A 326 -0.82 -1.60 12.13
CA CYS A 326 -0.84 -0.71 13.30
C CYS A 326 0.46 0.12 13.45
N SER A 327 1.55 -0.34 12.85
CA SER A 327 2.81 0.40 12.74
C SER A 327 3.17 0.57 11.28
N PHE A 328 3.46 1.79 10.84
CA PHE A 328 3.83 2.08 9.47
C PHE A 328 4.70 3.33 9.38
N ILE A 329 5.29 3.52 8.20
CA ILE A 329 6.07 4.71 7.88
C ILE A 329 5.36 5.41 6.73
N GLU A 330 5.18 6.72 6.86
CA GLU A 330 4.48 7.56 5.90
C GLU A 330 5.40 8.65 5.37
N TYR A 331 5.28 8.87 4.07
CA TYR A 331 6.15 9.71 3.26
C TYR A 331 5.35 10.89 2.72
N THR A 332 5.54 12.06 3.32
CA THR A 332 4.97 13.29 2.78
C THR A 332 5.95 13.92 1.83
N THR A 333 5.51 14.27 0.62
CA THR A 333 6.36 14.86 -0.41
C THR A 333 5.84 16.20 -0.89
N GLU A 334 6.78 17.09 -1.21
CA GLU A 334 6.51 18.42 -1.72
C GLU A 334 7.36 18.67 -2.96
N LEU A 335 6.71 18.99 -4.08
CA LEU A 335 7.39 19.36 -5.32
C LEU A 335 7.65 20.86 -5.37
N GLN A 336 8.90 21.25 -5.55
CA GLN A 336 9.33 22.62 -5.81
C GLN A 336 10.05 22.70 -7.16
N HIS A 337 9.98 23.87 -7.78
CA HIS A 337 10.70 24.16 -9.02
C HIS A 337 11.75 25.22 -8.74
N ASP A 338 12.99 24.93 -9.10
CA ASP A 338 14.11 25.85 -8.96
C ASP A 338 14.67 26.22 -10.34
N VAL A 339 15.22 27.43 -10.44
CA VAL A 339 15.90 27.90 -11.65
C VAL A 339 17.38 27.57 -11.53
N ARG A 340 17.95 26.97 -12.56
CA ARG A 340 19.37 26.65 -12.62
C ARG A 340 20.18 27.95 -12.66
N SER A 341 20.66 28.42 -11.50
CA SER A 341 21.55 29.58 -11.43
C SER A 341 22.89 29.25 -12.08
N PHE A 342 23.15 29.80 -13.26
CA PHE A 342 24.45 29.70 -13.91
C PHE A 342 25.38 30.77 -13.35
N ILE A 343 26.27 30.38 -12.44
CA ILE A 343 27.59 31.03 -12.37
C ILE A 343 28.40 30.47 -13.54
N ASN A 344 28.20 31.09 -14.70
CA ASN A 344 29.14 31.19 -15.81
C ASN A 344 29.70 29.89 -16.45
N THR A 345 28.84 29.02 -16.98
CA THR A 345 29.23 28.14 -18.10
C THR A 345 28.07 28.01 -19.08
N LYS A 346 28.20 28.62 -20.27
CA LYS A 346 27.36 28.34 -21.44
C LYS A 346 27.60 26.89 -21.88
N VAL A 347 26.92 25.94 -21.25
CA VAL A 347 26.79 24.60 -21.84
C VAL A 347 25.61 24.65 -22.78
N LEU A 348 25.93 24.74 -24.07
CA LEU A 348 25.01 24.70 -25.19
C LEU A 348 24.39 23.30 -25.32
N SER A 349 23.61 22.84 -24.33
CA SER A 349 22.84 21.60 -24.47
C SER A 349 21.58 21.91 -25.26
N THR A 350 21.63 21.67 -26.58
CA THR A 350 20.49 21.78 -27.51
C THR A 350 19.35 20.81 -27.18
N ARG A 351 19.55 19.86 -26.26
CA ARG A 351 18.50 19.00 -25.70
C ARG A 351 18.10 19.51 -24.33
N TYR A 352 16.88 20.05 -24.23
CA TYR A 352 16.18 20.21 -22.95
C TYR A 352 16.18 18.85 -22.25
N MET A 353 16.70 18.77 -21.02
CA MET A 353 16.70 17.55 -20.22
C MET A 353 15.74 17.72 -19.05
N VAL A 354 15.33 16.62 -18.42
CA VAL A 354 14.53 16.65 -17.19
C VAL A 354 15.47 16.38 -16.02
N ASP A 355 15.73 17.41 -15.22
CA ASP A 355 16.52 17.32 -13.99
C ASP A 355 15.56 17.13 -12.80
N VAL A 356 15.63 15.99 -12.12
CA VAL A 356 14.90 15.74 -10.87
C VAL A 356 15.86 15.42 -9.74
N GLU A 357 15.62 16.03 -8.59
CA GLU A 357 16.34 15.79 -7.36
C GLU A 357 15.34 15.47 -6.26
N VAL A 358 15.62 14.42 -5.49
CA VAL A 358 14.78 13.99 -4.39
C VAL A 358 15.63 13.89 -3.15
N ASN A 359 15.27 14.66 -2.13
CA ASN A 359 16.05 14.80 -0.91
C ASN A 359 15.16 14.84 0.33
N TYR A 360 15.73 14.45 1.46
CA TYR A 360 15.08 14.73 2.74
C TYR A 360 15.02 16.21 3.00
N ARG A 361 13.89 16.67 3.53
CA ARG A 361 13.73 18.02 4.05
C ARG A 361 14.38 18.13 5.43
N GLU A 362 14.13 17.16 6.30
CA GLU A 362 14.70 17.07 7.64
C GLU A 362 15.59 15.85 7.84
N LEU A 363 16.57 15.94 8.76
CA LEU A 363 17.43 14.82 9.17
C LEU A 363 16.72 13.84 10.13
N PHE A 364 15.57 14.22 10.68
CA PHE A 364 14.82 13.44 11.65
C PHE A 364 13.49 12.97 11.05
N ALA A 365 12.87 11.99 11.71
CA ALA A 365 11.50 11.58 11.43
C ALA A 365 10.62 11.90 12.63
N THR A 366 9.40 12.37 12.37
CA THR A 366 8.39 12.54 13.41
C THR A 366 7.83 11.18 13.79
N SER A 367 7.77 10.87 15.09
CA SER A 367 7.27 9.58 15.57
C SER A 367 5.98 9.76 16.35
N TYR A 368 4.91 9.13 15.89
CA TYR A 368 3.64 9.01 16.59
C TYR A 368 3.57 7.64 17.29
N ARG A 369 2.96 7.60 18.49
CA ARG A 369 2.70 6.36 19.21
C ARG A 369 1.19 6.15 19.31
N ARG A 370 0.72 5.01 18.82
CA ARG A 370 -0.69 4.61 18.93
C ARG A 370 -0.84 3.65 20.10
N SER A 371 -1.55 4.05 21.14
CA SER A 371 -1.79 3.27 22.35
C SER A 371 -3.28 3.20 22.68
N MET A 372 -3.67 2.21 23.49
CA MET A 372 -5.03 2.15 24.03
C MET A 372 -5.27 3.36 24.94
N LYS A 373 -6.44 4.01 24.82
CA LYS A 373 -6.79 5.18 25.63
C LYS A 373 -7.14 4.83 27.08
N TYR A 374 -7.87 3.72 27.27
CA TYR A 374 -8.30 3.25 28.59
C TYR A 374 -7.97 1.76 28.74
N ASN A 375 -7.21 1.43 29.77
CA ASN A 375 -7.00 0.04 30.17
C ASN A 375 -8.07 -0.41 31.17
N THR A 376 -8.18 -1.72 31.38
CA THR A 376 -9.04 -2.30 32.43
C THR A 376 -8.71 -1.78 33.82
N GLN A 377 -7.44 -1.46 34.08
CA GLN A 377 -6.97 -0.82 35.31
C GLN A 377 -7.56 0.58 35.47
N ASP A 378 -7.55 1.41 34.41
CA ASP A 378 -8.08 2.77 34.44
C ASP A 378 -9.60 2.76 34.67
N LEU A 379 -10.29 1.77 34.09
CA LEU A 379 -11.72 1.56 34.30
C LEU A 379 -12.02 1.20 35.76
N LEU A 380 -11.25 0.28 36.35
CA LEU A 380 -11.40 -0.12 37.74
C LEU A 380 -11.11 1.03 38.71
N VAL A 381 -10.07 1.81 38.46
CA VAL A 381 -9.73 3.01 39.25
C VAL A 381 -10.85 4.05 39.14
N SER A 382 -11.40 4.27 37.95
CA SER A 382 -12.46 5.25 37.72
C SER A 382 -13.76 4.85 38.40
N PHE A 383 -14.21 3.60 38.26
CA PHE A 383 -15.40 3.10 38.96
C PHE A 383 -15.21 3.07 40.48
N GLY A 384 -14.02 2.64 40.95
CA GLY A 384 -13.68 2.66 42.36
C GLY A 384 -13.70 4.09 42.94
N GLY A 385 -13.17 5.06 42.21
CA GLY A 385 -13.20 6.47 42.59
C GLY A 385 -14.62 6.99 42.74
N VAL A 386 -15.49 6.75 41.75
CA VAL A 386 -16.90 7.16 41.79
C VAL A 386 -17.64 6.49 42.95
N ALA A 387 -17.47 5.17 43.15
CA ALA A 387 -18.11 4.45 44.25
C ALA A 387 -17.66 4.98 45.62
N SER A 388 -16.36 5.24 45.79
CA SER A 388 -15.82 5.77 47.04
C SER A 388 -16.32 7.19 47.35
N LEU A 389 -16.50 8.04 46.34
CA LEU A 389 -16.92 9.42 46.51
C LEU A 389 -18.43 9.54 46.82
N PHE A 390 -19.27 8.80 46.09
CA PHE A 390 -20.72 8.94 46.23
C PHE A 390 -21.31 8.02 47.31
N LEU A 391 -20.78 6.82 47.48
CA LEU A 391 -21.32 5.81 48.41
C LEU A 391 -20.44 5.63 49.66
N GLY A 392 -19.21 6.18 49.67
CA GLY A 392 -18.25 5.91 50.74
C GLY A 392 -17.81 4.44 50.81
N CYS A 393 -18.12 3.65 49.78
CA CYS A 393 -17.89 2.21 49.78
C CYS A 393 -16.59 1.84 49.05
N SER A 394 -15.95 0.78 49.53
CA SER A 394 -14.77 0.19 48.92
C SER A 394 -15.02 -1.29 48.62
N LEU A 395 -14.09 -1.92 47.89
CA LEU A 395 -14.06 -3.38 47.73
C LEU A 395 -14.08 -4.10 49.08
N VAL A 396 -13.42 -3.54 50.10
CA VAL A 396 -13.43 -4.10 51.46
C VAL A 396 -14.83 -4.03 52.06
N SER A 397 -15.53 -2.91 51.90
CA SER A 397 -16.92 -2.75 52.37
C SER A 397 -17.88 -3.75 51.73
N ILE A 398 -17.69 -4.08 50.44
CA ILE A 398 -18.48 -5.10 49.75
C ILE A 398 -18.24 -6.48 50.36
N VAL A 399 -16.98 -6.84 50.63
CA VAL A 399 -16.63 -8.12 51.27
C VAL A 399 -17.21 -8.21 52.69
N GLU A 400 -17.21 -7.12 53.45
CA GLU A 400 -17.85 -7.06 54.78
C GLU A 400 -19.36 -7.30 54.71
N ILE A 401 -20.05 -6.71 53.72
CA ILE A 401 -21.48 -6.96 53.49
C ILE A 401 -21.73 -8.44 53.21
N PHE A 402 -20.94 -9.06 52.32
CA PHE A 402 -21.07 -10.51 52.05
C PHE A 402 -20.78 -11.37 53.29
N TYR A 403 -19.80 -10.99 54.11
CA TYR A 403 -19.49 -11.69 55.35
C TYR A 403 -20.65 -11.61 56.36
N VAL A 404 -21.25 -10.43 56.53
CA VAL A 404 -22.41 -10.24 57.42
C VAL A 404 -23.61 -11.02 56.89
N ILE A 405 -23.90 -10.96 55.59
CA ILE A 405 -24.98 -11.74 54.97
C ILE A 405 -24.75 -13.24 55.17
N TYR A 406 -23.55 -13.75 54.87
CA TYR A 406 -23.20 -15.15 55.07
C TYR A 406 -23.39 -15.59 56.52
N LYS A 407 -22.84 -14.84 57.48
CA LYS A 407 -22.98 -15.13 58.91
C LYS A 407 -24.45 -15.15 59.33
N THR A 408 -25.23 -14.16 58.90
CA THR A 408 -26.66 -14.06 59.21
C THR A 408 -27.44 -15.23 58.60
N SER A 409 -27.09 -15.63 57.38
CA SER A 409 -27.70 -16.78 56.69
C SER A 409 -27.42 -18.09 57.41
N VAL A 410 -26.18 -18.29 57.88
CA VAL A 410 -25.80 -19.48 58.67
C VAL A 410 -26.54 -19.49 60.02
N GLU A 411 -26.64 -18.35 60.71
CA GLU A 411 -27.39 -18.25 61.97
C GLU A 411 -28.91 -18.51 61.75
N LEU A 412 -29.48 -18.02 60.66
CA LEU A 412 -30.88 -18.29 60.29
C LEU A 412 -31.10 -19.78 59.94
N LEU A 413 -30.19 -20.40 59.20
CA LEU A 413 -30.23 -21.82 58.88
C LEU A 413 -30.08 -22.70 60.14
N GLN A 414 -29.22 -22.31 61.09
CA GLN A 414 -29.10 -22.99 62.38
C GLN A 414 -30.37 -22.88 63.20
N LYS A 415 -31.04 -21.71 63.22
CA LYS A 415 -32.34 -21.57 63.89
C LYS A 415 -33.42 -22.43 63.26
N HIS A 416 -33.50 -22.48 61.92
CA HIS A 416 -34.47 -23.33 61.22
C HIS A 416 -34.20 -24.82 61.40
N CYS A 417 -32.93 -25.26 61.42
CA CYS A 417 -32.58 -26.65 61.79
C CYS A 417 -32.93 -26.97 63.24
N CYS A 418 -32.79 -26.02 64.17
CA CYS A 418 -33.17 -26.22 65.58
C CYS A 418 -34.69 -26.34 65.74
N GLU A 419 -35.48 -25.54 65.03
CA GLU A 419 -36.95 -25.66 65.01
C GLU A 419 -37.45 -26.97 64.37
N THR A 420 -36.71 -27.54 63.40
CA THR A 420 -37.03 -28.88 62.87
C THR A 420 -36.61 -30.01 63.81
N CYS A 421 -35.53 -29.85 64.57
CA CYS A 421 -35.13 -30.84 65.60
C CYS A 421 -36.11 -30.89 66.78
N TYR A 422 -36.69 -29.76 67.19
CA TYR A 422 -37.71 -29.72 68.26
C TYR A 422 -39.04 -30.38 67.87
N MET A 423 -39.32 -30.57 66.58
CA MET A 423 -40.53 -31.26 66.10
C MET A 423 -40.35 -32.78 65.96
N GLU A 424 -39.12 -33.30 65.89
CA GLU A 424 -38.89 -34.76 65.88
C GLU A 424 -38.80 -35.37 67.29
N GLU A 425 -38.51 -34.59 68.32
CA GLU A 425 -38.38 -35.09 69.70
C GLU A 425 -39.72 -35.12 70.46
N SER A 426 -40.77 -34.45 69.98
CA SER A 426 -42.10 -34.43 70.61
C SER A 426 -43.04 -35.58 70.24
N ASP A 427 -42.71 -36.41 69.22
CA ASP A 427 -43.59 -37.47 68.71
C ASP A 427 -43.28 -38.87 69.28
N SER A 428 -42.42 -39.00 70.30
CA SER A 428 -41.94 -40.31 70.80
C SER A 428 -42.33 -40.72 72.23
N GLU A 429 -43.33 -40.08 72.86
CA GLU A 429 -43.89 -40.58 74.14
C GLU A 429 -45.42 -40.79 74.11
N THR A 430 -45.81 -42.05 73.91
CA THR A 430 -47.06 -42.68 74.42
C THR A 430 -46.67 -44.06 74.98
N PRO A 431 -47.48 -44.80 75.79
CA PRO A 431 -48.89 -44.64 76.19
C PRO A 431 -49.10 -44.85 77.73
N GLN A 432 -50.28 -44.74 78.37
CA GLN A 432 -51.34 -45.77 78.42
C GLN A 432 -52.53 -45.31 79.34
N HIS A 433 -53.73 -45.19 78.75
CA HIS A 433 -55.02 -45.85 79.09
C HIS A 433 -55.64 -45.80 80.53
N PRO A 434 -56.96 -46.10 80.70
CA PRO A 434 -58.14 -45.26 80.42
C PRO A 434 -59.12 -45.22 81.64
N PHE A 435 -60.26 -44.51 81.60
CA PHE A 435 -61.52 -44.98 82.24
C PHE A 435 -62.76 -44.17 81.79
N THR A 436 -63.66 -44.90 81.11
CA THR A 436 -65.14 -44.92 81.15
C THR A 436 -66.05 -43.80 80.61
N ASN A 437 -66.97 -44.31 79.78
CA ASN A 437 -68.35 -43.94 79.42
C ASN A 437 -68.62 -42.82 78.41
#